data_AF-A0A561QSC6-F1
#
_entry.id   AF-A0A561QSC6-F1
#
_cell.length_a   1.000
_cell.length_b   1.000
_cell.length_c   1.000
_cell.angle_alpha   90.00
_cell.angle_beta   90.00
_cell.angle_gamma   90.00
#
_symmetry.space_group_name_H-M   'P 1'
#
loop_
_entity.id
_entity.type
_entity.pdbx_description
1 polymer ?
#
loop_
_entity_poly.entity_id
_entity_poly.type
_entity_poly.pdbx_seq_one_letter_code
_entity_poly.pdbx_strand_id
1 'polypeptide(L)'
;MSRPQLLDALPIPSGLALLKTLFGSIGLFCGLYSFFLLGPDIETRYRPVLSKLTITEVRELTPDTSLVRAEFTKLRGCEYMGIAWYRGSEANDFERISMTPVKDPEDTSSPNRPVGTQRAGPWRLTMPAGEVRQNSFVQVFHRCHPFWTTMTRFYP
;
A
#
# COMPACT_ATOMS: atom_id res chain seq x y z
N MET A 1 39.13 61.10 -11.01
CA MET A 1 38.56 59.79 -11.43
C MET A 1 39.33 58.68 -10.72
N SER A 2 38.83 58.23 -9.57
CA SER A 2 39.42 57.16 -8.76
C SER A 2 38.88 55.80 -9.24
N ARG A 3 39.76 54.91 -9.71
CA ARG A 3 39.41 53.52 -10.02
C ARG A 3 38.99 52.82 -8.71
N PRO A 4 37.83 52.16 -8.64
CA PRO A 4 37.51 51.34 -7.47
C PRO A 4 38.54 50.23 -7.37
N GLN A 5 39.18 50.12 -6.19
CA GLN A 5 40.04 49.00 -5.85
C GLN A 5 39.21 47.72 -5.97
N LEU A 6 39.60 46.88 -6.92
CA LEU A 6 39.10 45.53 -7.06
C LEU A 6 39.52 44.79 -5.79
N LEU A 7 38.58 44.58 -4.87
CA LEU A 7 38.78 43.70 -3.72
C LEU A 7 38.94 42.29 -4.29
N ASP A 8 40.19 41.86 -4.42
CA ASP A 8 40.55 40.51 -4.84
C ASP A 8 39.91 39.51 -3.87
N ALA A 9 38.88 38.82 -4.36
CA ALA A 9 38.22 37.77 -3.60
C ALA A 9 39.24 36.68 -3.31
N LEU A 10 39.65 36.58 -2.03
CA LEU A 10 40.58 35.55 -1.59
C LEU A 10 40.03 34.17 -1.97
N PRO A 11 40.83 33.30 -2.62
CA PRO A 11 40.37 31.98 -3.04
C PRO A 11 39.94 31.20 -1.80
N ILE A 12 38.68 30.76 -1.79
CA ILE A 12 38.18 29.87 -0.76
C ILE A 12 39.07 28.62 -0.75
N PRO A 13 39.62 28.19 0.39
CA PRO A 13 40.46 27.00 0.46
C PRO A 13 39.69 25.80 -0.09
N SER A 14 40.25 25.15 -1.11
CA SER A 14 39.63 24.06 -1.87
C SER A 14 39.08 22.92 -0.99
N GLY A 15 39.69 22.67 0.16
CA GLY A 15 39.20 21.69 1.14
C GLY A 15 37.82 21.98 1.72
N LEU A 16 37.47 23.25 1.96
CA LEU A 16 36.17 23.62 2.53
C LEU A 16 35.02 23.41 1.53
N ALA A 17 35.29 23.64 0.23
CA ALA A 17 34.32 23.39 -0.82
C ALA A 17 34.00 21.89 -0.94
N LEU A 18 35.03 21.02 -0.89
CA LEU A 18 34.85 19.57 -0.93
C LEU A 18 34.02 19.06 0.25
N LEU A 19 34.28 19.57 1.46
CA LEU A 19 33.55 19.16 2.66
C LEU A 19 32.06 19.55 2.59
N LYS A 20 31.75 20.76 2.11
CA LYS A 20 30.37 21.22 1.90
C LYS A 20 29.64 20.35 0.88
N THR A 21 30.30 20.03 -0.23
CA THR A 21 29.73 19.14 -1.27
C THR A 21 29.49 17.75 -0.71
N LEU A 22 30.40 17.21 0.10
CA LEU A 22 30.25 15.90 0.76
C LEU A 22 29.07 15.88 1.74
N PHE A 23 28.95 16.87 2.64
CA PHE A 23 27.82 16.92 3.56
C PHE A 23 26.49 17.14 2.84
N GLY A 24 26.49 17.98 1.79
CA GLY A 24 25.32 18.19 0.94
C GLY A 24 24.87 16.91 0.25
N SER A 25 25.80 16.11 -0.30
CA SER A 25 25.47 14.84 -0.94
C SER A 25 24.97 13.81 0.09
N ILE A 26 25.62 13.67 1.24
CA ILE A 26 25.16 12.79 2.32
C ILE A 26 23.74 13.16 2.74
N GLY A 27 23.48 14.45 3.00
CA GLY A 27 22.15 14.93 3.38
C GLY A 27 21.09 14.62 2.32
N LEU A 28 21.42 14.83 1.03
CA LEU A 28 20.54 14.48 -0.08
C LEU A 28 20.23 12.98 -0.12
N PHE A 29 21.24 12.12 -0.01
CA PHE A 29 21.04 10.67 -0.03
C PHE A 29 20.26 10.18 1.18
N CYS A 30 20.52 10.71 2.38
CA CYS A 30 19.74 10.41 3.58
C CYS A 30 18.27 10.85 3.43
N GLY A 31 18.03 12.02 2.85
CA GLY A 31 16.69 12.53 2.57
C GLY A 31 15.93 11.66 1.57
N LEU A 32 16.55 11.32 0.44
CA LEU A 32 15.97 10.44 -0.57
C LEU A 32 15.69 9.05 0.01
N TYR A 33 16.65 8.48 0.75
CA TYR A 33 16.48 7.18 1.39
C TYR A 33 15.29 7.18 2.36
N SER A 34 15.20 8.21 3.22
CA SER A 34 14.09 8.35 4.17
C SER A 34 12.74 8.50 3.45
N PHE A 35 12.70 9.23 2.33
CA PHE A 35 11.50 9.41 1.52
C PHE A 35 10.99 8.07 0.96
N PHE A 36 11.85 7.25 0.38
CA PHE A 36 11.44 5.94 -0.18
C PHE A 36 11.17 4.90 0.90
N LEU A 37 11.85 4.97 2.05
CA LEU A 37 11.64 4.03 3.15
C LEU A 37 10.34 4.30 3.92
N LEU A 38 10.08 5.56 4.27
CA LEU A 38 8.95 5.95 5.13
C LEU A 38 7.71 6.37 4.33
N GLY A 39 7.89 6.85 3.09
CA GLY A 39 6.80 7.33 2.23
C GLY A 39 5.64 6.34 2.09
N PRO A 40 5.89 5.06 1.77
CA PRO A 40 4.82 4.06 1.64
C PRO A 40 4.01 3.87 2.93
N ASP A 41 4.68 3.76 4.08
CA ASP A 41 4.02 3.54 5.38
C ASP A 41 3.18 4.76 5.80
N ILE A 42 3.75 5.97 5.64
CA ILE A 42 3.06 7.23 5.90
C ILE A 42 1.83 7.36 4.99
N GLU A 43 1.95 7.10 3.69
CA GLU A 43 0.80 7.17 2.77
C GLU A 43 -0.30 6.19 3.18
N THR A 44 0.04 4.92 3.41
CA THR A 44 -0.94 3.90 3.81
C THR A 44 -1.66 4.28 5.11
N ARG A 45 -0.93 4.86 6.08
CA ARG A 45 -1.49 5.24 7.39
C ARG A 45 -2.42 6.45 7.33
N TYR A 46 -2.04 7.49 6.59
CA TYR A 46 -2.76 8.77 6.61
C TYR A 46 -3.67 9.01 5.39
N ARG A 47 -3.49 8.26 4.29
CA ARG A 47 -4.27 8.42 3.06
C ARG A 47 -4.71 7.05 2.50
N PRO A 48 -5.48 6.26 3.28
CA PRO A 48 -5.91 4.93 2.87
C PRO A 48 -6.74 4.99 1.58
N VAL A 49 -6.65 3.93 0.79
CA VAL A 49 -7.39 3.81 -0.48
C VAL A 49 -8.79 3.27 -0.27
N LEU A 50 -8.93 2.37 0.69
CA LEU A 50 -10.18 1.68 1.02
C LEU A 50 -10.51 1.89 2.51
N SER A 51 -11.81 1.95 2.83
CA SER A 51 -12.29 1.84 4.22
C SER A 51 -12.09 0.41 4.75
N LYS A 52 -12.39 0.20 6.03
CA LYS A 52 -12.48 -1.17 6.59
C LYS A 52 -13.39 -2.05 5.73
N LEU A 53 -12.90 -3.22 5.39
CA LEU A 53 -13.65 -4.27 4.71
C LEU A 53 -14.56 -4.98 5.72
N THR A 54 -15.83 -5.16 5.36
CA THR A 54 -16.82 -5.87 6.15
C THR A 54 -17.23 -7.13 5.42
N ILE A 55 -17.05 -8.30 6.04
CA ILE A 55 -17.50 -9.57 5.47
C ILE A 55 -19.01 -9.70 5.63
N THR A 56 -19.74 -9.55 4.53
CA THR A 56 -21.21 -9.61 4.50
C THR A 56 -21.72 -11.05 4.52
N GLU A 57 -20.98 -11.98 3.91
CA GLU A 57 -21.36 -13.38 3.84
C GLU A 57 -20.14 -14.29 3.85
N VAL A 58 -20.23 -15.39 4.61
CA VAL A 58 -19.31 -16.53 4.51
C VAL A 58 -20.17 -17.77 4.41
N ARG A 59 -20.02 -18.51 3.30
CA ARG A 59 -20.74 -19.75 3.06
C ARG A 59 -19.74 -20.88 2.92
N GLU A 60 -19.95 -21.97 3.65
CA GLU A 60 -19.16 -23.18 3.49
C GLU A 60 -19.53 -23.88 2.17
N LEU A 61 -18.52 -24.26 1.39
CA LEU A 61 -18.69 -25.11 0.19
C LEU A 61 -18.28 -26.55 0.48
N THR A 62 -17.13 -26.71 1.13
CA THR A 62 -16.56 -27.97 1.61
C THR A 62 -15.87 -27.71 2.96
N PRO A 63 -15.45 -28.74 3.71
CA PRO A 63 -14.74 -28.54 4.97
C PRO A 63 -13.51 -27.61 4.86
N ASP A 64 -12.83 -27.62 3.71
CA ASP A 64 -11.61 -26.86 3.46
C ASP A 64 -11.81 -25.65 2.52
N THR A 65 -13.04 -25.34 2.13
CA THR A 65 -13.32 -24.27 1.16
C THR A 65 -14.55 -23.47 1.52
N SER A 66 -14.43 -22.15 1.44
CA SER A 66 -15.52 -21.20 1.70
C SER A 66 -15.72 -20.23 0.54
N LEU A 67 -16.93 -19.69 0.43
CA LEU A 67 -17.26 -18.54 -0.39
C LEU A 67 -17.41 -17.32 0.51
N VAL A 68 -16.79 -16.22 0.11
CA VAL A 68 -16.80 -14.97 0.86
C VAL A 68 -17.30 -13.83 0.00
N ARG A 69 -18.25 -13.06 0.54
CA ARG A 69 -18.62 -11.73 0.02
C ARG A 69 -18.22 -10.66 1.02
N ALA A 70 -17.81 -9.52 0.50
CA ALA A 70 -17.39 -8.40 1.30
C ALA A 70 -17.90 -7.07 0.75
N GLU A 71 -18.03 -6.09 1.65
CA GLU A 71 -18.37 -4.72 1.32
C GLU A 71 -17.28 -3.79 1.86
N PHE A 72 -16.90 -2.78 1.07
CA PHE A 72 -15.95 -1.75 1.45
C PHE A 72 -16.25 -0.45 0.70
N THR A 73 -15.72 0.67 1.17
CA THR A 73 -15.79 1.96 0.47
C THR A 73 -14.43 2.29 -0.13
N LYS A 74 -14.38 2.46 -1.44
CA LYS A 74 -13.20 3.01 -2.13
C LYS A 74 -13.17 4.52 -1.88
N LEU A 75 -12.15 4.99 -1.17
CA LEU A 75 -11.98 6.39 -0.76
C LEU A 75 -11.20 7.21 -1.80
N ARG A 76 -10.38 6.55 -2.62
CA ARG A 76 -9.52 7.19 -3.62
C ARG A 76 -9.59 6.48 -4.96
N GLY A 77 -9.53 7.23 -6.05
CA GLY A 77 -9.54 6.73 -7.43
C GLY A 77 -8.21 6.14 -7.91
N CYS A 78 -7.52 5.37 -7.07
CA CYS A 78 -6.27 4.72 -7.47
C CYS A 78 -6.54 3.47 -8.33
N GLU A 79 -5.54 3.10 -9.14
CA GLU A 79 -5.55 1.89 -9.95
C GLU A 79 -5.43 0.65 -9.05
N TYR A 80 -6.32 -0.31 -9.26
CA TYR A 80 -6.29 -1.60 -8.55
C TYR A 80 -5.23 -2.51 -9.17
N MET A 81 -4.32 -3.04 -8.34
CA MET A 81 -3.24 -3.92 -8.78
C MET A 81 -3.50 -5.38 -8.41
N GLY A 82 -4.17 -5.64 -7.28
CA GLY A 82 -4.44 -7.01 -6.84
C GLY A 82 -4.91 -7.11 -5.39
N ILE A 83 -5.21 -8.34 -5.00
CA ILE A 83 -5.64 -8.73 -3.66
C ILE A 83 -4.98 -10.07 -3.30
N ALA A 84 -4.61 -10.22 -2.04
CA ALA A 84 -4.10 -11.46 -1.48
C ALA A 84 -4.79 -11.72 -0.14
N TRP A 85 -5.17 -12.98 0.07
CA TRP A 85 -5.76 -13.46 1.31
C TRP A 85 -4.75 -14.35 2.03
N TYR A 86 -4.67 -14.22 3.34
CA TYR A 86 -3.75 -14.97 4.17
C TYR A 86 -4.51 -15.64 5.32
N ARG A 87 -4.11 -16.87 5.65
CA ARG A 87 -4.51 -17.57 6.89
C ARG A 87 -3.42 -17.32 7.93
N GLY A 88 -3.81 -16.95 9.15
CA GLY A 88 -2.89 -16.59 10.23
C GLY A 88 -3.00 -15.12 10.63
N SER A 89 -1.93 -14.60 11.23
CA SER A 89 -1.84 -13.21 11.69
C SER A 89 -0.50 -12.60 11.28
N GLU A 90 -0.45 -11.29 10.99
CA GLU A 90 0.80 -10.61 10.60
C GLU A 90 1.90 -10.66 11.69
N ALA A 91 1.52 -10.82 12.97
CA ALA A 91 2.47 -10.89 14.08
C ALA A 91 3.08 -12.28 14.28
N ASN A 92 2.50 -13.32 13.68
CA ASN A 92 2.93 -14.71 13.82
C ASN A 92 3.12 -15.34 12.42
N ASP A 93 3.12 -16.66 12.34
CA ASP A 93 3.12 -17.37 11.07
C ASP A 93 1.80 -17.16 10.33
N PHE A 94 1.92 -16.93 9.02
CA PHE A 94 0.81 -16.84 8.10
C PHE A 94 1.17 -17.46 6.76
N GLU A 95 0.17 -17.98 6.06
CA GLU A 95 0.31 -18.52 4.71
C GLU A 95 -0.65 -17.85 3.75
N ARG A 96 -0.23 -17.67 2.50
CA ARG A 96 -1.11 -17.16 1.45
C ARG A 96 -2.04 -18.27 1.01
N ILE A 97 -3.35 -18.03 1.09
CA ILE A 97 -4.35 -18.99 0.61
C ILE A 97 -4.76 -18.68 -0.83
N SER A 98 -5.17 -19.72 -1.56
CA SER A 98 -5.73 -19.55 -2.89
C SER A 98 -7.08 -18.84 -2.80
N MET A 99 -7.23 -17.78 -3.60
CA MET A 99 -8.46 -17.02 -3.75
C MET A 99 -8.82 -16.97 -5.24
N THR A 100 -9.97 -17.54 -5.61
CA THR A 100 -10.45 -17.54 -6.99
C THR A 100 -11.78 -16.78 -7.08
N PRO A 101 -11.91 -15.75 -7.94
CA PRO A 101 -13.18 -15.08 -8.16
C PRO A 101 -14.19 -16.04 -8.79
N VAL A 102 -15.41 -16.06 -8.24
CA VAL A 102 -16.53 -16.78 -8.81
C VAL A 102 -17.41 -15.77 -9.54
N LYS A 103 -17.77 -16.07 -10.79
CA LYS A 103 -18.61 -15.19 -11.61
C LYS A 103 -19.98 -15.01 -10.94
N ASP A 104 -20.30 -13.77 -10.59
CA ASP A 104 -21.59 -13.39 -10.02
C ASP A 104 -22.12 -12.15 -10.77
N PRO A 105 -23.35 -12.17 -11.30
CA PRO A 105 -23.96 -11.00 -11.93
C PRO A 105 -24.12 -9.80 -10.97
N GLU A 106 -24.14 -10.03 -9.66
CA GLU A 106 -24.19 -8.98 -8.64
C GLU A 106 -22.80 -8.44 -8.26
N ASP A 107 -21.72 -8.99 -8.83
CA ASP A 107 -20.36 -8.56 -8.52
C ASP A 107 -20.10 -7.13 -9.01
N THR A 108 -20.09 -6.22 -8.04
CA THR A 108 -19.77 -4.83 -8.27
C THR A 108 -18.29 -4.50 -8.06
N SER A 109 -17.35 -5.42 -8.26
CA SER A 109 -15.92 -5.20 -7.91
C SER A 109 -14.93 -4.99 -9.05
N SER A 110 -15.39 -4.71 -10.28
CA SER A 110 -14.52 -4.34 -11.42
C SER A 110 -13.35 -3.41 -11.00
N PRO A 111 -12.08 -3.75 -11.35
CA PRO A 111 -10.87 -3.02 -10.97
C PRO A 111 -10.92 -1.49 -11.17
N ASN A 112 -11.63 -1.04 -12.20
CA ASN A 112 -11.65 0.37 -12.64
C ASN A 112 -12.84 1.16 -12.09
N ARG A 113 -13.42 0.76 -10.95
CA ARG A 113 -14.61 1.42 -10.41
C ARG A 113 -14.35 2.78 -9.77
N PRO A 114 -15.38 3.66 -9.81
CA PRO A 114 -15.32 4.96 -9.16
C PRO A 114 -15.21 4.83 -7.63
N VAL A 115 -14.83 5.92 -6.99
CA VAL A 115 -14.88 6.11 -5.53
C VAL A 115 -16.32 5.89 -5.04
N GLY A 116 -16.49 5.25 -3.88
CA GLY A 116 -17.79 4.93 -3.29
C GLY A 116 -17.87 3.53 -2.69
N THR A 117 -19.04 3.16 -2.20
CA THR A 117 -19.31 1.81 -1.66
C THR A 117 -19.30 0.78 -2.79
N GLN A 118 -18.59 -0.32 -2.55
CA GLN A 118 -18.43 -1.43 -3.47
C GLN A 118 -18.73 -2.74 -2.74
N ARG A 119 -19.43 -3.64 -3.44
CA ARG A 119 -19.59 -5.03 -3.03
C ARG A 119 -18.70 -5.89 -3.91
N ALA A 120 -18.01 -6.83 -3.27
CA ALA A 120 -17.02 -7.67 -3.92
C ALA A 120 -17.15 -9.13 -3.52
N GLY A 121 -16.67 -9.98 -4.42
CA GLY A 121 -16.91 -11.41 -4.38
C GLY A 121 -18.16 -11.80 -5.18
N PRO A 122 -18.57 -13.07 -5.10
CA PRO A 122 -18.07 -14.09 -4.20
C PRO A 122 -16.68 -14.60 -4.60
N TRP A 123 -15.80 -14.73 -3.62
CA TRP A 123 -14.48 -15.36 -3.79
C TRP A 123 -14.49 -16.75 -3.16
N ARG A 124 -13.98 -17.74 -3.88
CA ARG A 124 -13.69 -19.06 -3.34
C ARG A 124 -12.32 -19.03 -2.67
N LEU A 125 -12.29 -19.32 -1.37
CA LEU A 125 -11.08 -19.43 -0.55
C LEU A 125 -10.81 -20.89 -0.20
N THR A 126 -9.57 -21.34 -0.33
CA THR A 126 -9.13 -22.66 0.17
C THR A 126 -8.88 -22.60 1.69
N MET A 127 -9.94 -22.31 2.44
CA MET A 127 -9.94 -22.23 3.91
C MET A 127 -11.35 -22.51 4.48
N PRO A 128 -11.47 -23.18 5.64
CA PRO A 128 -12.75 -23.38 6.33
C PRO A 128 -13.46 -22.06 6.66
N ALA A 129 -14.80 -22.05 6.59
CA ALA A 129 -15.61 -20.86 6.84
C ALA A 129 -15.39 -20.26 8.24
N GLY A 130 -15.17 -21.09 9.26
CA GLY A 130 -14.90 -20.65 10.63
C GLY A 130 -13.61 -19.85 10.78
N GLU A 131 -12.59 -20.15 9.97
CA GLU A 131 -11.28 -19.48 10.03
C GLU A 131 -11.28 -18.12 9.33
N VAL A 132 -12.19 -17.90 8.37
CA VAL A 132 -12.25 -16.66 7.58
C VAL A 132 -12.31 -15.41 8.47
N ARG A 133 -13.13 -15.41 9.52
CA ARG A 133 -13.28 -14.26 10.42
C ARG A 133 -12.34 -14.25 11.61
N GLN A 134 -11.76 -15.39 11.95
CA GLN A 134 -11.04 -15.55 13.22
C GLN A 134 -9.52 -15.57 13.03
N ASN A 135 -9.06 -16.05 11.88
CA ASN A 135 -7.66 -16.36 11.64
C ASN A 135 -7.26 -16.06 10.18
N SER A 136 -7.68 -14.90 9.68
CA SER A 136 -7.31 -14.47 8.34
C SER A 136 -7.17 -12.97 8.23
N PHE A 137 -6.42 -12.52 7.24
CA PHE A 137 -6.35 -11.11 6.88
C PHE A 137 -6.19 -10.96 5.36
N VAL A 138 -6.49 -9.77 4.86
CA VAL A 138 -6.51 -9.47 3.44
C VAL A 138 -5.62 -8.28 3.16
N GLN A 139 -4.82 -8.37 2.10
CA GLN A 139 -4.03 -7.25 1.59
C GLN A 139 -4.52 -6.88 0.20
N VAL A 140 -4.87 -5.60 0.02
CA VAL A 140 -5.26 -5.04 -1.28
C VAL A 140 -4.22 -4.02 -1.72
N PHE A 141 -3.75 -4.16 -2.95
CA PHE A 141 -2.67 -3.39 -3.54
C PHE A 141 -3.22 -2.42 -4.58
N HIS A 142 -2.80 -1.16 -4.50
CA HIS A 142 -3.16 -0.11 -5.44
C HIS A 142 -1.95 0.70 -5.89
N ARG A 143 -1.99 1.21 -7.11
CA ARG A 143 -1.01 2.18 -7.60
C ARG A 143 -1.57 3.60 -7.43
N CYS A 144 -1.28 4.19 -6.27
CA CYS A 144 -1.64 5.58 -5.96
C CYS A 144 -0.50 6.57 -6.15
N HIS A 145 0.74 6.08 -6.14
CA HIS A 145 1.94 6.87 -6.25
C HIS A 145 2.83 6.31 -7.37
N PRO A 146 3.58 7.15 -8.13
CA PRO A 146 4.45 6.66 -9.19
C PRO A 146 5.61 5.78 -8.69
N PHE A 147 6.05 5.97 -7.45
CA PHE A 147 7.27 5.32 -6.94
C PHE A 147 7.01 4.10 -6.04
N TRP A 148 5.79 3.86 -5.56
CA TRP A 148 5.50 2.73 -4.70
C TRP A 148 4.03 2.31 -4.80
N THR A 149 3.75 1.11 -4.30
CA THR A 149 2.41 0.55 -4.19
C THR A 149 1.84 0.88 -2.82
N THR A 150 0.59 1.32 -2.78
CA THR A 150 -0.15 1.53 -1.53
C THR A 150 -0.87 0.24 -1.18
N MET A 151 -0.65 -0.25 0.04
CA MET A 151 -1.29 -1.46 0.54
C MET A 151 -2.31 -1.11 1.61
N THR A 152 -3.52 -1.66 1.50
CA THR A 152 -4.53 -1.61 2.57
C THR A 152 -4.70 -3.00 3.15
N ARG A 153 -4.69 -3.10 4.48
CA ARG A 153 -4.85 -4.35 5.22
C ARG A 153 -6.23 -4.42 5.85
N PHE A 154 -6.85 -5.59 5.81
CA PHE A 154 -8.13 -5.85 6.44
C PHE A 154 -8.03 -7.04 7.38
N TYR A 155 -8.60 -6.85 8.57
CA TYR A 155 -8.72 -7.85 9.62
C TYR A 155 -10.23 -8.06 9.84
N PRO A 156 -10.83 -9.05 9.16
CA PRO A 156 -12.26 -9.35 9.26
C PRO A 156 -12.69 -9.87 10.63
#